data_AF-A0A7J9ITB1-F1
#
_entry.id   AF-A0A7J9ITB1-F1
#
_cell.length_a   1.000
_cell.length_b   1.000
_cell.length_c   1.000
_cell.angle_alpha   90.00
_cell.angle_beta   90.00
_cell.angle_gamma   90.00
#
_symmetry.space_group_name_H-M   'P 1'
#
loop_
_entity.id
_entity.type
_entity.pdbx_description
1 polymer ?
#
loop_
_entity_poly.entity_id
_entity_poly.type
_entity_poly.pdbx_seq_one_letter_code
_entity_poly.pdbx_strand_id
1 'polypeptide(L)'
;MGICSSCESTQITTAKLILQDGRLQEFPYPVKVSYVLQRNPMCFICNSDEMDFDDVVSAIEEDEELQPGQLYFALPLTWLKHPLQAEEMAALAVKASSALMK
;
A
#
# COMPACT_ATOMS: atom_id res chain seq x y z
N MET A 1 -26.71 -31.81 -2.83
CA MET A 1 -26.31 -30.92 -1.71
C MET A 1 -24.84 -30.58 -1.92
N GLY A 2 -24.56 -29.42 -2.49
CA GLY A 2 -23.19 -28.95 -2.71
C GLY A 2 -22.63 -28.47 -1.38
N ILE A 3 -21.68 -29.20 -0.82
CA ILE A 3 -20.86 -28.70 0.29
C ILE A 3 -19.86 -27.72 -0.31
N CYS A 4 -20.26 -26.46 -0.36
CA CYS A 4 -19.35 -25.36 -0.61
C CYS A 4 -18.34 -25.38 0.53
N SER A 5 -17.13 -25.86 0.24
CA SER A 5 -15.96 -25.69 1.09
C SER A 5 -15.58 -24.22 1.02
N SER A 6 -16.34 -23.38 1.72
CA SER A 6 -15.84 -22.07 2.12
C SER A 6 -14.75 -22.38 3.13
N CYS A 7 -13.51 -22.47 2.65
CA CYS A 7 -12.39 -22.18 3.52
C CYS A 7 -12.64 -20.74 4.00
N GLU A 8 -13.34 -20.57 5.12
CA GLU A 8 -13.13 -19.46 6.02
C GLU A 8 -11.70 -19.62 6.56
N SER A 9 -10.72 -19.43 5.68
CA SER A 9 -9.53 -18.72 6.07
C SER A 9 -10.09 -17.44 6.65
N THR A 10 -10.03 -17.29 7.97
CA THR A 10 -10.11 -15.99 8.61
C THR A 10 -9.01 -15.18 7.95
N GLN A 11 -9.31 -14.57 6.81
CA GLN A 11 -8.47 -13.58 6.18
C GLN A 11 -8.52 -12.45 7.18
N ILE A 12 -7.58 -12.49 8.13
CA ILE A 12 -7.36 -11.40 9.05
C ILE A 12 -7.19 -10.20 8.14
N THR A 13 -8.13 -9.28 8.23
CA THR A 13 -8.03 -8.02 7.52
C THR A 13 -6.75 -7.36 8.01
N THR A 14 -5.76 -7.21 7.13
CA THR A 14 -4.46 -6.61 7.40
C THR A 14 -4.35 -5.29 6.67
N ALA A 15 -3.57 -4.35 7.21
CA ALA A 15 -3.14 -3.17 6.47
C ALA A 15 -2.03 -3.62 5.54
N LYS A 16 -2.18 -3.37 4.24
CA LYS A 16 -1.27 -3.88 3.22
C LYS A 16 -0.40 -2.75 2.71
N LEU A 17 0.90 -2.83 2.93
CA LEU A 17 1.87 -1.87 2.44
C LEU A 17 2.73 -2.50 1.34
N ILE A 18 2.66 -1.96 0.14
CA ILE A 18 3.51 -2.35 -0.98
C ILE A 18 4.73 -1.44 -1.02
N LEU A 19 5.90 -2.02 -0.83
CA LEU A 19 7.17 -1.32 -0.97
C LEU A 19 7.51 -1.09 -2.44
N GLN A 20 8.32 -0.07 -2.73
CA GLN A 20 8.79 0.21 -4.09
C GLN A 20 9.50 -0.99 -4.74
N ASP A 21 10.15 -1.85 -3.94
CA ASP A 21 10.80 -3.09 -4.40
C ASP A 21 9.80 -4.21 -4.76
N GLY A 22 8.50 -3.98 -4.60
CA GLY A 22 7.43 -4.91 -4.89
C GLY A 22 7.11 -5.89 -3.77
N ARG A 23 7.72 -5.75 -2.59
CA ARG A 23 7.40 -6.58 -1.43
C ARG A 23 6.14 -6.09 -0.72
N LEU A 24 5.33 -7.04 -0.24
CA LEU A 24 4.20 -6.78 0.64
C LEU A 24 4.64 -6.82 2.11
N GLN A 25 4.23 -5.82 2.87
CA GLN A 25 4.21 -5.84 4.33
C GLN A 25 2.77 -5.82 4.81
N GLU A 26 2.42 -6.72 5.72
CA GLU A 26 1.08 -6.81 6.28
C GLU A 26 1.10 -6.52 7.77
N PHE A 27 0.17 -5.69 8.22
CA PHE A 27 0.01 -5.35 9.63
C PHE A 27 -1.38 -5.78 10.11
N PRO A 28 -1.49 -6.65 11.12
CA PRO A 28 -2.78 -7.14 11.60
C PRO A 28 -3.52 -6.15 12.53
N TYR A 29 -2.95 -4.97 12.74
CA TYR A 29 -3.50 -3.89 13.57
C TYR A 29 -3.11 -2.53 12.98
N PRO A 30 -3.78 -1.43 13.38
CA PRO A 30 -3.39 -0.09 12.96
C PRO A 30 -1.95 0.25 13.33
N VAL A 31 -1.17 0.72 12.37
CA VAL A 31 0.26 1.06 12.58
C VAL A 31 0.52 2.49 12.14
N LYS A 32 1.13 3.28 13.03
CA LYS A 32 1.53 4.65 12.70
C LYS A 32 2.48 4.72 11.49
N VAL A 33 2.24 5.68 10.61
CA VAL A 33 3.08 5.94 9.44
C VAL A 33 4.52 6.24 9.85
N SER A 34 4.73 7.05 10.89
CA SER A 34 6.06 7.31 11.48
C SER A 34 6.86 6.03 11.76
N TYR A 35 6.22 4.97 12.27
CA TYR A 35 6.90 3.70 12.54
C TYR A 35 7.36 2.99 11.26
N VAL A 36 6.56 3.06 10.20
CA VAL A 36 6.92 2.52 8.88
C VAL A 36 8.06 3.31 8.26
N LEU A 37 8.00 4.64 8.35
CA LEU A 37 9.00 5.55 7.79
C LEU A 37 10.36 5.46 8.51
N GLN A 38 10.38 5.13 9.80
CA GLN A 38 11.64 4.83 10.51
C GLN A 38 12.45 3.71 9.84
N ARG A 39 11.77 2.75 9.20
CA ARG A 39 12.42 1.65 8.46
C ARG A 39 12.69 2.00 6.99
N ASN A 40 12.00 3.00 6.45
CA ASN A 40 12.04 3.41 5.05
C ASN A 40 12.16 4.95 4.95
N PRO A 41 13.27 5.57 5.42
CA PRO A 41 13.36 7.02 5.59
C PRO A 41 13.38 7.82 4.29
N MET A 42 13.62 7.16 3.16
CA MET A 42 13.65 7.78 1.82
C MET A 42 12.32 7.69 1.08
N CYS A 43 11.27 7.22 1.76
CA CYS A 43 9.95 7.02 1.19
C CYS A 43 8.90 7.87 1.91
N PHE A 44 7.77 8.07 1.26
CA PHE A 44 6.52 8.51 1.87
C PHE A 44 5.47 7.41 1.70
N ILE A 45 4.43 7.42 2.55
CA ILE A 45 3.32 6.48 2.45
C ILE A 45 2.12 7.19 1.86
N CYS A 46 1.42 6.52 0.97
CA CYS A 46 0.21 7.03 0.33
C CYS A 46 -0.85 5.93 0.26
N ASN A 47 -2.12 6.35 0.31
CA ASN A 47 -3.25 5.45 0.16
C ASN A 47 -3.47 5.16 -1.34
N SER A 48 -3.69 3.89 -1.70
CA SER A 48 -4.03 3.53 -3.08
C SER A 48 -5.31 4.19 -3.58
N ASP A 49 -6.26 4.43 -2.68
CA ASP A 49 -7.58 4.96 -3.02
C ASP A 49 -7.53 6.47 -3.33
N GLU A 50 -6.46 7.14 -2.90
CA GLU A 50 -6.22 8.58 -3.14
C GLU A 50 -5.29 8.81 -4.35
N MET A 51 -4.83 7.75 -5.01
CA MET A 51 -4.03 7.86 -6.23
C MET A 51 -4.93 8.06 -7.44
N ASP A 52 -4.96 9.29 -7.98
CA ASP A 52 -5.58 9.57 -9.28
C ASP A 52 -4.53 9.86 -10.36
N PHE A 53 -4.88 9.56 -11.60
CA PHE A 53 -4.05 9.83 -12.77
C PHE A 53 -3.97 11.35 -13.00
N ASP A 54 -2.77 11.87 -13.30
CA ASP A 54 -2.47 13.31 -13.40
C ASP A 54 -2.59 14.14 -12.11
N ASP A 55 -2.88 13.52 -10.96
CA ASP A 55 -2.87 14.19 -9.66
C ASP A 55 -1.54 13.98 -8.91
N VAL A 56 -1.25 14.90 -7.98
CA VAL A 56 -0.10 14.79 -7.09
C VAL A 56 -0.45 13.83 -5.97
N VAL A 57 0.31 12.74 -5.88
CA VAL A 57 0.12 11.77 -4.80
C VAL A 57 0.35 12.46 -3.46
N SER A 58 -0.66 12.39 -2.58
CA SER A 58 -0.57 12.94 -1.24
C SER A 58 0.08 11.93 -0.28
N ALA A 59 1.02 12.42 0.52
CA ALA A 59 1.58 11.62 1.60
C ALA A 59 0.63 11.63 2.80
N ILE A 60 0.39 10.47 3.38
CA ILE A 60 -0.28 10.34 4.67
C ILE A 60 0.64 10.91 5.75
N GLU A 61 0.09 11.66 6.70
CA GLU A 61 0.88 12.26 7.77
C GLU A 61 1.52 11.20 8.67
N GLU A 62 2.69 11.52 9.25
CA GLU A 62 3.43 10.57 10.08
C GLU A 62 2.68 10.14 11.36
N ASP A 63 1.73 10.97 11.80
CA ASP A 63 0.89 10.73 12.98
C ASP A 63 -0.35 9.89 12.69
N GLU A 64 -0.72 9.73 11.42
CA GLU A 64 -1.81 8.86 11.00
C GLU A 64 -1.41 7.39 11.01
N GLU A 65 -2.41 6.52 10.92
CA GLU A 65 -2.26 5.08 11.07
C GLU A 65 -2.75 4.33 9.82
N LEU A 66 -1.95 3.36 9.38
CA LEU A 66 -2.31 2.41 8.35
C LEU A 66 -3.40 1.49 8.87
N GLN A 67 -4.59 1.60 8.30
CA GLN A 67 -5.75 0.85 8.75
C GLN A 67 -5.83 -0.52 8.09
N PRO A 68 -6.22 -1.57 8.85
CA PRO A 68 -6.49 -2.86 8.26
C PRO A 68 -7.59 -2.81 7.20
N GLY A 69 -7.38 -3.50 6.07
CA GLY A 69 -8.32 -3.56 4.96
C GLY A 69 -8.10 -2.46 3.91
N GLN A 70 -7.07 -1.64 4.11
CA GLN A 70 -6.63 -0.63 3.17
C GLN A 70 -5.31 -1.07 2.52
N LEU A 71 -5.05 -0.54 1.32
CA LEU A 71 -3.83 -0.75 0.57
C LEU A 71 -3.05 0.56 0.49
N TYR A 72 -1.77 0.47 0.81
CA TYR A 72 -0.86 1.59 0.88
C TYR A 72 0.37 1.30 0.03
N PHE A 73 1.00 2.35 -0.47
CA PHE A 73 2.28 2.26 -1.17
C PHE A 73 3.35 3.07 -0.45
N ALA A 74 4.54 2.49 -0.31
CA ALA A 74 5.75 3.23 0.07
C ALA A 74 6.46 3.68 -1.20
N LEU A 75 6.39 4.97 -1.50
CA LEU A 75 6.93 5.58 -2.71
C LEU A 75 8.14 6.46 -2.37
N PRO A 76 9.12 6.61 -3.29
CA PRO A 76 10.27 7.48 -3.07
C PRO A 76 9.85 8.94 -2.91
N LEU A 77 10.50 9.68 -2.01
CA LEU A 77 10.27 11.12 -1.84
C LEU A 77 10.47 11.95 -3.13
N THR A 78 11.17 11.40 -4.14
CA THR A 78 11.33 12.03 -5.45
C THR A 78 10.01 12.15 -6.21
N TRP A 79 9.01 11.32 -5.93
CA TRP A 79 7.70 11.36 -6.60
C TRP A 79 6.76 12.44 -6.04
N LEU A 80 6.97 12.94 -4.82
CA LEU A 80 6.17 14.04 -4.25
C LEU A 80 6.26 15.35 -5.05
N LYS A 81 7.29 15.51 -5.89
CA LYS A 81 7.55 16.74 -6.65
C LYS A 81 7.06 16.68 -8.09
N HIS A 82 6.55 15.53 -8.53
CA HIS A 82 6.20 15.30 -9.92
C HIS A 82 4.82 14.61 -10.01
N PRO A 83 3.99 14.96 -11.02
CA PRO A 83 2.78 14.21 -11.30
C PRO A 83 3.09 12.76 -11.61
N LEU A 84 2.31 11.84 -11.04
CA LEU A 84 2.46 10.40 -11.25
C LEU A 84 2.15 10.05 -12.71
N GLN A 85 3.13 9.50 -13.43
CA GLN A 85 2.94 9.13 -14.83
C GLN A 85 2.10 7.83 -14.96
N ALA A 86 1.45 7.64 -16.12
CA ALA A 86 0.67 6.42 -16.39
C ALA A 86 1.50 5.14 -16.23
N GLU A 87 2.75 5.18 -16.70
CA GLU A 87 3.69 4.07 -16.64
C GLU A 87 4.07 3.73 -15.20
N GLU A 88 4.23 4.76 -14.36
CA GLU A 88 4.55 4.61 -12.94
C GLU A 88 3.38 4.00 -12.18
N MET A 89 2.16 4.48 -12.42
CA MET A 89 0.93 3.93 -11.85
C MET A 89 0.72 2.47 -12.29
N ALA A 90 0.92 2.17 -13.58
CA ALA A 90 0.85 0.80 -14.09
C ALA A 90 1.89 -0.11 -13.41
N ALA A 91 3.11 0.38 -13.20
CA ALA A 91 4.13 -0.36 -12.48
C ALA A 91 3.75 -0.63 -11.02
N LEU A 92 3.11 0.32 -10.33
CA LEU A 92 2.58 0.12 -8.98
C LEU A 92 1.45 -0.92 -8.95
N ALA A 93 0.52 -0.85 -9.90
CA ALA A 93 -0.58 -1.81 -10.01
C ALA A 93 -0.07 -3.25 -10.26
N VAL A 94 0.95 -3.41 -11.11
CA VAL A 94 1.59 -4.71 -11.36
C VAL A 94 2.31 -5.22 -10.12
N LYS A 95 3.07 -4.36 -9.42
CA LYS A 95 3.73 -4.73 -8.16
C LYS A 95 2.71 -5.17 -7.11
N ALA A 96 1.64 -4.41 -6.92
CA ALA A 96 0.57 -4.75 -6.00
C ALA A 96 -0.08 -6.09 -6.36
N SER A 97 -0.43 -6.30 -7.63
CA SER A 97 -1.01 -7.56 -8.09
C SER A 97 -0.07 -8.74 -7.82
N SER A 98 1.21 -8.61 -8.19
CA SER A 98 2.21 -9.66 -7.94
C SER A 98 2.44 -9.93 -6.45
N ALA A 99 2.32 -8.91 -5.62
CA ALA A 99 2.54 -9.00 -4.19
C ALA A 99 1.32 -9.61 -3.47
N LEU A 100 0.10 -9.35 -3.96
CA LEU A 100 -1.17 -9.86 -3.42
C LEU A 100 -1.52 -11.27 -3.90
N MET A 101 -1.01 -11.68 -5.06
CA MET A 101 -1.23 -13.03 -5.62
C MET A 101 -0.35 -14.10 -4.99
N LYS A 102 0.47 -13.75 -4.00
CA LYS A 102 1.44 -14.62 -3.34
C LYS A 102 0.86 -15.22 -2.07
#